data_AF-A0A565BMK6-F1
#
_entry.id   AF-A0A565BMK6-F1
#
_cell.length_a   1.000
_cell.length_b   1.000
_cell.length_c   1.000
_cell.angle_alpha   90.00
_cell.angle_beta   90.00
_cell.angle_gamma   90.00
#
_symmetry.space_group_name_H-M   'P 1'
#
loop_
_entity.id
_entity.type
_entity.pdbx_description
1 polymer ?
#
loop_
_entity_poly.entity_id
_entity_poly.type
_entity_poly.pdbx_seq_one_letter_code
_entity_poly.pdbx_strand_id
1 'polypeptide(L)'
;MKKQMGWIIGNGESINIWPDPWLSYTEQTRPMGPQPEAAQNITVADLLRQDTKEWDIEKVEQYLPFHKVQILSLKPSILGAPDKFKWLKHPSGDR
;
A
#
# COMPACT_ATOMS: atom_id res chain seq x y z
N MET A 1 -11.67 -16.98 13.40
CA MET A 1 -11.76 -15.51 13.37
C MET A 1 -10.54 -14.95 12.64
N LYS A 2 -10.69 -14.30 11.48
CA LYS A 2 -9.57 -13.71 10.73
C LYS A 2 -9.36 -12.27 11.19
N LYS A 3 -8.28 -12.02 11.92
CA LYS A 3 -7.84 -10.67 12.28
C LYS A 3 -7.51 -9.94 10.97
N GLN A 4 -8.21 -8.86 10.65
CA GLN A 4 -7.85 -8.01 9.52
C GLN A 4 -6.82 -6.98 9.96
N MET A 5 -5.67 -6.96 9.29
CA MET A 5 -4.55 -6.04 9.52
C MET A 5 -4.34 -5.21 8.26
N GLY A 6 -3.88 -3.97 8.36
CA GLY A 6 -3.62 -3.16 7.17
C GLY A 6 -2.50 -2.17 7.39
N TRP A 7 -1.87 -1.75 6.29
CA TRP A 7 -0.85 -0.71 6.32
C TRP A 7 -1.47 0.67 6.18
N ILE A 8 -1.05 1.60 7.02
CA ILE A 8 -1.16 3.04 6.74
C ILE A 8 0.14 3.45 6.07
N ILE A 9 0.03 3.94 4.84
CA ILE A 9 1.15 4.40 4.04
C ILE A 9 1.62 5.75 4.58
N GLY A 10 2.82 5.75 5.11
CA GLY A 10 3.55 6.91 5.56
C GLY A 10 4.54 7.36 4.48
N ASN A 11 5.79 6.96 4.63
CA ASN A 11 6.89 7.20 3.68
C ASN A 11 7.02 6.07 2.64
N GLY A 12 6.39 4.91 2.88
CA GLY A 12 6.34 3.77 1.97
C GLY A 12 7.60 2.91 1.95
N GLU A 13 8.61 3.22 2.75
CA GLU A 13 9.93 2.54 2.74
C GLU A 13 9.86 1.15 3.38
N SER A 14 8.87 0.92 4.25
CA SER A 14 8.72 -0.35 4.98
C SER A 14 7.68 -1.28 4.38
N ILE A 15 7.10 -0.91 3.23
CA ILE A 15 5.98 -1.62 2.61
C ILE A 15 6.42 -2.10 1.23
N ASN A 16 6.53 -3.41 1.04
CA ASN A 16 6.83 -4.01 -0.25
C ASN A 16 5.57 -4.07 -1.11
N ILE A 17 5.67 -3.72 -2.39
CA ILE A 17 4.48 -3.56 -3.23
C ILE A 17 3.72 -4.86 -3.48
N TRP A 18 4.36 -6.01 -3.29
CA TRP A 18 3.81 -7.32 -3.61
C TRP A 18 3.39 -8.17 -2.40
N PRO A 19 4.28 -8.55 -1.47
CA PRO A 19 3.90 -9.47 -0.40
C PRO A 19 3.03 -8.79 0.67
N ASP A 20 3.14 -7.47 0.84
CA ASP A 20 2.46 -6.74 1.91
C ASP A 20 1.01 -6.37 1.53
N PRO A 21 0.05 -6.46 2.47
CA PRO A 21 -1.35 -6.11 2.23
C PRO A 21 -1.59 -4.61 2.44
N TRP A 22 -1.21 -3.80 1.46
CA TRP A 22 -1.22 -2.32 1.55
C TRP A 22 -2.20 -1.62 0.60
N LEU A 23 -2.83 -2.35 -0.32
CA LEU A 23 -3.70 -1.74 -1.34
C LEU A 23 -5.03 -1.21 -0.75
N SER A 24 -5.32 -1.48 0.53
CA SER A 24 -6.49 -0.97 1.23
C SER A 24 -6.18 -0.64 2.68
N TYR A 25 -6.77 0.44 3.18
CA TYR A 25 -6.72 0.82 4.59
C TYR A 25 -7.71 0.05 5.46
N THR A 26 -8.63 -0.71 4.86
CA THR A 26 -9.73 -1.41 5.54
C THR A 26 -9.74 -2.91 5.30
N GLU A 27 -8.93 -3.40 4.36
CA GLU A 27 -8.90 -4.80 3.97
C GLU A 27 -7.46 -5.26 3.73
N GLN A 28 -7.19 -6.54 3.95
CA GLN A 28 -5.89 -7.15 3.64
C GLN A 28 -5.77 -7.43 2.14
N THR A 29 -5.61 -6.38 1.34
CA THR A 29 -5.50 -6.50 -0.12
C THR A 29 -4.07 -6.28 -0.58
N ARG A 30 -3.61 -7.19 -1.43
CA ARG A 30 -2.30 -7.18 -2.09
C ARG A 30 -2.46 -7.71 -3.53
N PRO A 31 -1.48 -7.49 -4.41
CA PRO A 31 -1.53 -8.02 -5.77
C PRO A 31 -1.73 -9.53 -5.77
N MET A 32 -2.52 -10.02 -6.72
CA MET A 32 -2.76 -11.45 -6.90
C MET A 32 -1.67 -12.07 -7.78
N GLY A 33 -1.25 -13.29 -7.44
CA GLY A 33 -0.29 -14.08 -8.20
C GLY A 33 1.14 -14.07 -7.65
N PRO A 34 2.07 -14.76 -8.33
CA PRO A 34 3.48 -14.77 -7.96
C PRO A 34 4.10 -13.40 -8.19
N GLN A 35 5.07 -13.04 -7.34
CA GLN A 35 5.82 -11.80 -7.48
C GLN A 35 6.66 -11.81 -8.78
N PRO A 36 6.48 -10.84 -9.68
CA PRO A 36 7.36 -10.66 -10.83
C PRO A 36 8.78 -10.33 -10.36
N GLU A 37 9.79 -10.80 -11.09
CA GLU A 37 11.19 -10.46 -10.80
C GLU A 37 11.44 -8.95 -10.81
N ALA A 38 10.83 -8.24 -11.75
CA ALA A 38 10.90 -6.78 -11.82
C ALA A 38 10.34 -6.08 -10.56
N ALA A 39 9.43 -6.72 -9.83
CA ALA A 39 8.84 -6.20 -8.60
C ALA A 39 9.57 -6.69 -7.34
N GLN A 40 10.69 -7.41 -7.46
CA GLN A 40 11.50 -7.80 -6.31
C GLN A 40 12.13 -6.57 -5.65
N ASN A 41 12.01 -6.49 -4.33
CA ASN A 41 12.52 -5.40 -3.50
C ASN A 41 11.96 -4.01 -3.83
N ILE A 42 10.87 -3.94 -4.60
CA ILE A 42 10.17 -2.67 -4.86
C ILE A 42 9.24 -2.38 -3.69
N THR A 43 9.36 -1.16 -3.16
CA THR A 43 8.58 -0.64 -2.05
C THR A 43 7.55 0.38 -2.51
N VAL A 44 6.62 0.74 -1.63
CA VAL A 44 5.65 1.80 -1.91
C VAL A 44 6.36 3.14 -2.11
N ALA A 45 7.48 3.39 -1.42
CA ALA A 45 8.30 4.58 -1.62
C ALA A 45 8.81 4.70 -3.07
N ASP A 46 9.13 3.58 -3.72
CA ASP A 46 9.60 3.57 -5.11
C ASP A 46 8.51 3.99 -6.10
N LEU A 47 7.24 3.80 -5.75
CA LEU A 47 6.07 4.26 -6.50
C LEU A 47 5.70 5.73 -6.22
N LEU A 48 6.41 6.41 -5.32
CA LEU A 48 6.19 7.81 -4.98
C LEU A 48 7.27 8.70 -5.61
N ARG A 49 6.86 9.91 -5.99
CA ARG A 49 7.78 10.96 -6.40
C ARG A 49 8.49 11.52 -5.16
N GLN A 50 9.82 11.62 -5.19
CA GLN A 50 10.61 12.00 -4.02
C GLN A 50 10.35 13.44 -3.55
N ASP A 51 10.03 14.33 -4.50
CA ASP A 51 9.77 15.77 -4.31
C ASP A 51 8.37 16.04 -3.76
N THR A 52 7.33 15.46 -4.36
CA THR A 52 5.93 15.78 -4.02
C THR A 52 5.28 14.77 -3.07
N LYS A 53 5.85 13.57 -2.92
CA LYS A 53 5.23 12.42 -2.25
C LYS A 53 3.90 11.98 -2.88
N GLU A 54 3.64 12.41 -4.11
CA GLU A 54 2.52 11.93 -4.91
C GLU A 54 2.89 10.64 -5.65
N TRP A 55 1.89 9.91 -6.10
CA TRP A 55 2.08 8.70 -6.89
C TRP A 55 2.74 9.01 -8.23
N ASP A 56 3.80 8.26 -8.54
CA ASP A 56 4.40 8.21 -9.87
C ASP A 56 3.55 7.28 -10.76
N ILE A 57 2.72 7.89 -11.60
CA ILE A 57 1.74 7.16 -12.44
C ILE A 57 2.45 6.14 -13.35
N GLU A 58 3.61 6.50 -13.90
CA GLU A 58 4.34 5.63 -14.84
C GLU A 58 4.83 4.36 -14.13
N LYS A 59 5.38 4.50 -12.92
CA LYS A 59 5.81 3.35 -12.11
C LYS A 59 4.63 2.52 -11.62
N VAL A 60 3.53 3.16 -11.23
CA VAL A 60 2.31 2.44 -10.84
C VAL A 60 1.78 1.60 -12.00
N GLU A 61 1.78 2.14 -13.22
CA GLU A 61 1.40 1.40 -14.43
C GLU A 61 2.38 0.28 -14.77
N GLN A 62 3.68 0.52 -14.58
CA GLN A 62 4.71 -0.48 -14.83
C GLN A 62 4.59 -1.69 -13.90
N TYR A 63 4.40 -1.46 -12.60
CA TYR A 63 4.46 -2.54 -11.60
C TYR A 63 3.09 -3.11 -11.24
N LEU A 64 2.05 -2.27 -11.17
CA LEU A 64 0.73 -2.65 -10.68
C LEU A 64 -0.40 -2.08 -11.55
N PRO A 65 -0.40 -2.33 -12.88
CA PRO A 65 -1.35 -1.71 -13.80
C PRO A 65 -2.81 -1.99 -13.42
N PHE A 66 -3.10 -3.20 -12.96
CA PHE A 66 -4.46 -3.61 -12.56
C PHE A 66 -4.96 -2.95 -11.27
N HIS A 67 -4.07 -2.37 -10.46
CA HIS A 67 -4.42 -1.72 -9.20
C HIS A 67 -4.25 -0.20 -9.26
N LYS A 68 -3.96 0.38 -10.43
CA LYS A 68 -3.74 1.82 -10.60
C LYS A 68 -4.82 2.66 -9.95
N VAL A 69 -6.09 2.41 -10.28
CA VAL A 69 -7.22 3.19 -9.75
C VAL A 69 -7.28 3.11 -8.21
N GLN A 70 -7.02 1.93 -7.66
CA GLN A 70 -7.01 1.71 -6.22
C GLN A 70 -5.84 2.46 -5.57
N ILE A 71 -4.62 2.33 -6.11
CA ILE A 71 -3.42 2.99 -5.58
C ILE A 71 -3.55 4.51 -5.60
N LEU A 72 -4.03 5.08 -6.72
CA LEU A 72 -4.22 6.53 -6.84
C LEU A 72 -5.29 7.09 -5.89
N SER A 73 -6.16 6.24 -5.35
CA SER A 73 -7.14 6.63 -4.32
C SER A 73 -6.54 6.68 -2.91
N LEU A 74 -5.39 6.02 -2.69
CA LEU A 74 -4.67 6.01 -1.41
C LEU A 74 -3.91 7.32 -1.25
N LYS A 75 -3.81 7.79 0.00
CA LYS A 75 -3.15 9.05 0.34
C LYS A 75 -1.98 8.77 1.29
N PRO A 76 -0.74 8.67 0.75
CA PRO A 76 0.48 8.64 1.55
C PRO A 76 0.63 9.89 2.43
N SER A 77 1.55 9.83 3.39
CA SER A 77 1.87 11.01 4.21
C SER A 77 2.69 12.02 3.41
N ILE A 78 2.14 13.20 3.18
CA ILE A 78 2.86 14.32 2.54
C ILE A 78 4.07 14.75 3.39
N LEU A 79 3.96 14.63 4.72
CA LEU A 79 5.04 14.99 5.66
C LEU A 79 6.06 13.85 5.85
N GLY A 80 5.94 12.74 5.12
CA GLY A 80 6.87 11.61 5.22
C GLY A 80 6.86 10.92 6.59
N ALA A 81 5.73 10.93 7.29
CA ALA A 81 5.60 10.17 8.53
C ALA A 81 5.92 8.69 8.29
N PRO A 82 6.47 7.95 9.26
CA PRO A 82 6.79 6.54 9.08
C PRO A 82 5.53 5.71 8.83
N ASP A 83 5.70 4.62 8.06
CA ASP A 83 4.65 3.63 7.82
C ASP A 83 4.13 3.04 9.14
N LYS A 84 2.83 2.78 9.21
CA LYS A 84 2.21 2.22 10.43
C LYS A 84 1.40 0.98 10.12
N PHE A 85 1.63 -0.07 10.90
CA PHE A 85 0.78 -1.24 10.92
C PHE A 85 -0.45 -0.96 11.79
N LYS A 86 -1.66 -1.07 11.23
CA LYS A 86 -2.91 -0.84 11.95
C LYS A 86 -3.69 -2.14 12.11
N TRP A 87 -4.18 -2.35 13.34
CA TRP A 87 -5.20 -3.36 13.63
C TRP A 87 -6.56 -2.85 13.15
N LEU A 88 -7.20 -3.54 12.21
CA LEU A 88 -8.55 -3.20 11.78
C LEU A 88 -9.51 -3.77 12.83
N LYS A 89 -10.16 -2.88 13.59
CA LYS A 89 -11.19 -3.28 14.56
C LYS A 89 -12.41 -3.79 13.81
N HIS A 90 -13.00 -4.87 14.28
CA HIS A 90 -14.31 -5.31 13.82
C HIS A 90 -15.38 -4.29 14.26
N PRO A 91 -16.33 -3.91 13.40
CA PRO A 91 -17.54 -3.21 13.85
C PRO A 91 -18.47 -4.21 14.55
N SER A 92 -18.13 -4.59 15.78
CA SER A 92 -19.10 -5.17 16.72
C SER A 92 -19.08 -4.30 17.96
N GLY A 93 -19.65 -3.11 17.83
CA GLY A 93 -20.23 -2.43 18.98
C GLY A 93 -21.66 -2.95 19.13
N ASP A 94 -21.81 -4.11 19.77
CA ASP A 94 -23.09 -4.50 20.35
C ASP A 94 -23.21 -3.78 21.70
N ARG A 95 -24.31 -3.08 21.90
CA ARG A 95 -24.64 -2.43 23.16
C ARG A 95 -26.05 -2.81 23.54
#